data_AF-A0A5W2ACK8-F1
#
_entry.id   AF-A0A5W2ACK8-F1
#
_cell.length_a   1.000
_cell.length_b   1.000
_cell.length_c   1.000
_cell.angle_alpha   90.00
_cell.angle_beta   90.00
_cell.angle_gamma   90.00
#
_symmetry.space_group_name_H-M   'P 1'
#
loop_
_entity.id
_entity.type
_entity.pdbx_description
1 polymer ?
#
loop_
_entity_poly.entity_id
_entity_poly.type
_entity_poly.pdbx_seq_one_letter_code
_entity_poly.pdbx_strand_id
1 'polypeptide(L)'
;MKLNDKPRQLAVPFASTGDKNNIPDKATQQTKESGNAAYDSGFPPVTMTPISAGGIPPHGKDFNGLMHDITAAIRYVQAGGLYTYNADFAGAIGGYAKDAILAGVSTTAVWLNTIDDNLTDPEGADSAGWVNLLADPLKLFLWQKNNLSDLQNKGTARDNLQVYSQEQTDLKYLAKDQNGSDIPEKPLFVQNIGALPANGTAVAANRLASRGALPA
;
A
#
# COMPACT_ATOMS: atom_id res chain seq x y z
N MET A 1 19.01 24.91 -8.64
CA MET A 1 18.62 25.29 -7.27
C MET A 1 19.13 24.20 -6.34
N LYS A 2 19.93 24.52 -5.31
CA LYS A 2 20.41 23.53 -4.33
C LYS A 2 19.31 23.26 -3.31
N LEU A 3 19.38 22.11 -2.62
CA LEU A 3 18.39 21.72 -1.62
C LEU A 3 18.18 22.77 -0.51
N ASN A 4 19.22 23.55 -0.21
CA ASN A 4 19.18 24.62 0.79
C ASN A 4 18.69 25.96 0.26
N ASP A 5 18.49 26.10 -1.06
CA ASP A 5 17.95 27.33 -1.67
C ASP A 5 16.42 27.36 -1.63
N LYS A 6 15.79 26.65 -0.69
CA LYS A 6 14.32 26.50 -0.68
C LYS A 6 13.62 27.85 -0.49
N PRO A 7 12.58 28.17 -1.29
CA PRO A 7 11.80 29.39 -1.09
C PRO A 7 11.14 29.44 0.29
N ARG A 8 10.80 30.66 0.74
CA ARG A 8 10.04 30.87 1.99
C ARG A 8 8.70 30.13 1.94
N GLN A 9 8.35 29.46 3.04
CA GLN A 9 7.01 28.89 3.22
C GLN A 9 5.97 29.97 3.59
N LEU A 10 4.77 29.83 3.03
CA LEU A 10 3.65 30.75 3.25
C LEU A 10 2.87 30.33 4.49
N ALA A 11 3.07 31.01 5.61
CA ALA A 11 2.27 30.76 6.82
C ALA A 11 0.82 31.28 6.72
N VAL A 12 0.58 32.30 5.90
CA VAL A 12 -0.73 32.94 5.71
C VAL A 12 -0.93 33.21 4.21
N PRO A 13 -2.06 32.78 3.61
CA PRO A 13 -2.41 33.17 2.26
C PRO A 13 -2.57 34.68 2.13
N PHE A 14 -2.26 35.22 0.97
CA PHE A 14 -2.42 36.64 0.70
C PHE A 14 -3.88 37.06 0.89
N ALA A 15 -4.12 38.27 1.42
CA ALA A 15 -5.45 38.80 1.69
C ALA A 15 -6.40 37.85 2.47
N SER A 16 -5.88 36.99 3.37
CA SER A 16 -6.70 36.03 4.12
C SER A 16 -7.85 36.71 4.89
N THR A 17 -7.56 37.86 5.52
CA THR A 17 -8.55 38.70 6.22
C THR A 17 -8.83 40.02 5.49
N GLY A 18 -8.21 40.23 4.32
CA GLY A 18 -8.38 41.43 3.52
C GLY A 18 -9.59 41.32 2.59
N ASP A 19 -10.07 42.48 2.15
CA ASP A 19 -11.10 42.60 1.12
C ASP A 19 -10.66 41.90 -0.17
N LYS A 20 -11.45 40.92 -0.62
CA LYS A 20 -11.23 40.17 -1.85
C LYS A 20 -12.55 39.82 -2.51
N ASN A 21 -12.54 39.69 -3.82
CA ASN A 21 -13.66 39.15 -4.59
C ASN A 21 -13.44 37.64 -4.77
N ASN A 22 -14.53 36.90 -4.85
CA ASN A 22 -14.49 35.54 -5.39
C ASN A 22 -14.39 35.64 -6.91
N ILE A 23 -13.40 34.97 -7.48
CA ILE A 23 -13.18 34.98 -8.93
C ILE A 23 -13.97 33.81 -9.53
N PRO A 24 -15.00 34.05 -10.35
CA PRO A 24 -15.77 32.98 -10.94
C PRO A 24 -14.95 32.25 -12.02
N ASP A 25 -15.28 30.98 -12.25
CA ASP A 25 -14.65 30.20 -13.31
C ASP A 25 -14.96 30.76 -14.71
N LYS A 26 -16.19 31.26 -14.89
CA LYS A 26 -16.72 31.76 -16.16
C LYS A 26 -17.14 33.21 -16.06
N ALA A 27 -16.74 34.01 -17.05
CA ALA A 27 -17.18 35.38 -17.19
C ALA A 27 -18.67 35.47 -17.59
N THR A 28 -19.36 36.45 -17.03
CA THR A 28 -20.71 36.85 -17.46
C THR A 28 -20.64 38.20 -18.18
N GLN A 29 -21.75 38.63 -18.79
CA GLN A 29 -21.83 39.99 -19.34
C GLN A 29 -21.58 41.03 -18.25
N GLN A 30 -22.16 40.82 -17.06
CA GLN A 30 -21.99 41.72 -15.93
C GLN A 30 -20.53 41.81 -15.48
N THR A 31 -19.80 40.70 -15.35
CA THR A 31 -18.39 40.76 -14.92
C THR A 31 -17.53 41.50 -15.95
N LYS A 32 -17.80 41.29 -17.25
CA LYS A 32 -17.09 41.99 -18.33
C LYS A 32 -17.32 43.50 -18.31
N GLU A 33 -18.55 43.94 -18.09
CA GLU A 33 -18.92 45.36 -18.07
C GLU A 33 -18.48 46.08 -16.79
N SER A 34 -18.47 45.38 -15.66
CA SER A 34 -18.03 45.93 -14.36
C SER A 34 -16.51 45.92 -14.14
N GLY A 35 -15.75 45.31 -15.05
CA GLY A 35 -14.29 45.19 -14.94
C GLY A 35 -13.81 44.04 -14.06
N ASN A 36 -14.70 43.12 -13.66
CA ASN A 36 -14.38 42.00 -12.78
C ASN A 36 -13.70 40.85 -13.56
N ALA A 37 -12.63 40.29 -12.98
CA ALA A 37 -11.94 39.14 -13.54
C ALA A 37 -12.76 37.83 -13.42
N ALA A 38 -12.46 36.88 -14.31
CA ALA A 38 -12.91 35.48 -14.25
C ALA A 38 -11.77 34.57 -14.71
N TYR A 39 -11.76 33.29 -14.31
CA TYR A 39 -10.65 32.38 -14.67
C TYR A 39 -10.58 32.07 -16.17
N ASP A 40 -11.71 31.94 -16.87
CA ASP A 40 -11.72 31.62 -18.30
C ASP A 40 -11.27 32.77 -19.21
N SER A 41 -11.55 34.02 -18.83
CA SER A 41 -11.26 35.20 -19.65
C SER A 41 -10.17 36.11 -19.10
N GLY A 42 -9.73 35.91 -17.85
CA GLY A 42 -8.88 36.85 -17.13
C GLY A 42 -9.57 38.18 -16.86
N PHE A 43 -8.80 39.26 -16.77
CA PHE A 43 -9.31 40.63 -16.67
C PHE A 43 -9.96 41.07 -18.00
N PRO A 44 -11.18 41.63 -17.97
CA PRO A 44 -11.88 41.99 -19.21
C PRO A 44 -11.23 43.20 -19.92
N PRO A 45 -11.37 43.34 -21.26
CA PRO A 45 -10.73 44.41 -22.03
C PRO A 45 -11.04 45.84 -21.57
N VAL A 46 -12.20 46.06 -20.91
CA VAL A 46 -12.55 47.37 -20.32
C VAL A 46 -11.49 47.83 -19.30
N THR A 47 -10.76 46.89 -18.68
CA THR A 47 -9.67 47.21 -17.74
C THR A 47 -8.31 47.45 -18.38
N MET A 48 -8.22 47.27 -19.70
CA MET A 48 -7.04 47.56 -20.50
C MET A 48 -7.28 48.76 -21.43
N THR A 49 -8.45 49.39 -21.31
CA THR A 49 -8.82 50.59 -22.06
C THR A 49 -8.42 51.83 -21.25
N PRO A 50 -7.86 52.89 -21.87
CA PRO A 50 -7.57 54.13 -21.16
C PRO A 50 -8.82 54.71 -20.49
N ILE A 51 -8.64 55.31 -19.31
CA ILE A 51 -9.76 55.94 -18.56
C ILE A 51 -10.41 57.04 -19.40
N SER A 52 -9.63 57.79 -20.19
CA SER A 52 -10.14 58.81 -21.12
C SER A 52 -11.03 58.25 -22.24
N ALA A 53 -10.95 56.95 -22.52
CA ALA A 53 -11.77 56.24 -23.49
C ALA A 53 -12.87 55.39 -22.82
N GLY A 54 -13.14 55.62 -21.52
CA GLY A 54 -14.19 54.92 -20.78
C GLY A 54 -13.76 53.61 -20.13
N GLY A 55 -12.46 53.33 -20.01
CA GLY A 55 -11.95 52.15 -19.32
C GLY A 55 -12.08 52.23 -17.79
N ILE A 56 -12.10 51.06 -17.15
CA ILE A 56 -12.24 50.89 -15.70
C ILE A 56 -10.99 50.17 -15.18
N PRO A 57 -10.17 50.73 -14.27
CA PRO A 57 -9.00 50.03 -13.77
C PRO A 57 -9.32 48.64 -13.18
N PRO A 58 -8.41 47.66 -13.30
CA PRO A 58 -8.63 46.36 -12.66
C PRO A 58 -8.86 46.50 -11.15
N HIS A 59 -9.79 45.72 -10.60
CA HIS A 59 -10.15 45.82 -9.20
C HIS A 59 -9.05 45.27 -8.29
N GLY A 60 -8.64 46.04 -7.27
CA GLY A 60 -7.72 45.57 -6.24
C GLY A 60 -8.23 44.32 -5.51
N LYS A 61 -9.55 44.20 -5.35
CA LYS A 61 -10.20 43.02 -4.76
C LYS A 61 -10.05 41.77 -5.63
N ASP A 62 -9.96 41.92 -6.96
CA ASP A 62 -9.73 40.78 -7.86
C ASP A 62 -8.28 40.31 -7.78
N PHE A 63 -7.31 41.22 -7.72
CA PHE A 63 -5.92 40.85 -7.43
C PHE A 63 -5.79 40.13 -6.10
N ASN A 64 -6.45 40.63 -5.06
CA ASN A 64 -6.46 39.98 -3.75
C ASN A 64 -7.08 38.58 -3.81
N GLY A 65 -8.19 38.41 -4.54
CA GLY A 65 -8.83 37.10 -4.75
C GLY A 65 -7.93 36.10 -5.47
N LEU A 66 -7.40 36.49 -6.63
CA LEU A 66 -6.48 35.65 -7.42
C LEU A 66 -5.23 35.24 -6.62
N MET A 67 -4.60 36.21 -5.93
CA MET A 67 -3.43 35.92 -5.12
C MET A 67 -3.76 35.08 -3.90
N HIS A 68 -4.95 35.24 -3.33
CA HIS A 68 -5.43 34.39 -2.24
C HIS A 68 -5.55 32.94 -2.70
N ASP A 69 -6.23 32.67 -3.81
CA ASP A 69 -6.44 31.32 -4.34
C ASP A 69 -5.10 30.62 -4.61
N ILE A 70 -4.18 31.31 -5.30
CA ILE A 70 -2.84 30.80 -5.59
C ILE A 70 -2.06 30.52 -4.30
N THR A 71 -1.98 31.49 -3.38
CA THR A 71 -1.17 31.33 -2.17
C THR A 71 -1.76 30.35 -1.16
N ALA A 72 -3.08 30.15 -1.17
CA ALA A 72 -3.75 29.11 -0.40
C ALA A 72 -3.38 27.72 -0.90
N ALA A 73 -3.42 27.49 -2.22
CA ALA A 73 -3.00 26.22 -2.82
C ALA A 73 -1.50 25.94 -2.57
N ILE A 74 -0.63 26.95 -2.77
CA ILE A 74 0.81 26.81 -2.47
C ILE A 74 1.02 26.46 -0.99
N ARG A 75 0.35 27.14 -0.07
CA ARG A 75 0.48 26.87 1.37
C ARG A 75 0.08 25.44 1.71
N TYR A 76 -1.02 24.95 1.13
CA TYR A 76 -1.50 23.58 1.36
C TYR A 76 -0.41 22.56 1.04
N VAL A 77 0.20 22.64 -0.14
CA VAL A 77 1.29 21.73 -0.55
C VAL A 77 2.56 21.95 0.28
N GLN A 78 2.93 23.20 0.58
CA GLN A 78 4.10 23.51 1.42
C GLN A 78 3.98 22.98 2.85
N ALA A 79 2.76 22.80 3.35
CA ALA A 79 2.47 22.20 4.65
C ALA A 79 2.45 20.66 4.62
N GLY A 80 2.71 20.05 3.46
CA GLY A 80 2.69 18.60 3.25
C GLY A 80 1.33 18.05 2.82
N GLY A 81 0.38 18.90 2.44
CA GLY A 81 -0.93 18.48 1.95
C GLY A 81 -0.85 17.75 0.61
N LEU A 82 -1.48 16.59 0.53
CA LEU A 82 -1.78 15.87 -0.71
C LEU A 82 -3.28 15.92 -0.94
N TYR A 83 -3.71 16.36 -2.12
CA TYR A 83 -5.12 16.41 -2.46
C TYR A 83 -5.74 15.01 -2.42
N THR A 84 -6.99 14.94 -2.00
CA THR A 84 -7.79 13.70 -2.03
C THR A 84 -8.57 13.63 -3.35
N TYR A 85 -9.13 12.45 -3.65
CA TYR A 85 -10.06 12.33 -4.77
C TYR A 85 -11.25 13.28 -4.59
N ASN A 86 -11.59 14.00 -5.66
CA ASN A 86 -12.72 14.90 -5.73
C ASN A 86 -13.44 14.65 -7.06
N ALA A 87 -14.65 14.11 -6.98
CA ALA A 87 -15.43 13.72 -8.16
C ALA A 87 -15.77 14.91 -9.06
N ASP A 88 -16.14 16.06 -8.48
CA ASP A 88 -16.49 17.27 -9.24
C ASP A 88 -15.27 17.80 -10.00
N PHE A 89 -14.11 17.84 -9.32
CA PHE A 89 -12.85 18.24 -9.95
C PHE A 89 -12.43 17.26 -11.05
N ALA A 90 -12.46 15.95 -10.77
CA ALA A 90 -12.16 14.92 -11.75
C ALA A 90 -13.04 15.09 -13.00
N GLY A 91 -14.34 15.26 -12.83
CA GLY A 91 -15.27 15.53 -13.93
C GLY A 91 -14.92 16.81 -14.70
N ALA A 92 -14.55 17.89 -14.00
CA ALA A 92 -14.20 19.17 -14.62
C ALA A 92 -12.90 19.13 -15.44
N ILE A 93 -11.92 18.30 -15.05
CA ILE A 93 -10.63 18.18 -15.74
C ILE A 93 -10.54 17.00 -16.73
N GLY A 94 -11.60 16.19 -16.85
CA GLY A 94 -11.60 14.99 -17.69
C GLY A 94 -11.00 13.74 -17.02
N GLY A 95 -10.83 13.76 -15.71
CA GLY A 95 -10.22 12.70 -14.91
C GLY A 95 -8.80 13.04 -14.47
N TYR A 96 -8.31 12.33 -13.45
CA TYR A 96 -6.91 12.47 -13.04
C TYR A 96 -5.99 11.81 -14.07
N ALA A 97 -4.89 12.48 -14.42
CA ALA A 97 -3.89 11.97 -15.34
C ALA A 97 -3.11 10.79 -14.72
N LYS A 98 -2.50 9.96 -15.57
CA LYS A 98 -1.57 8.90 -15.13
C LYS A 98 -0.48 9.51 -14.25
N ASP A 99 -0.05 8.75 -13.24
CA ASP A 99 0.95 9.13 -12.25
C ASP A 99 0.53 10.26 -11.28
N ALA A 100 -0.74 10.69 -11.31
CA ALA A 100 -1.29 11.53 -10.25
C ALA A 100 -1.20 10.83 -8.88
N ILE A 101 -0.84 11.59 -7.85
CA ILE A 101 -0.74 11.10 -6.48
C ILE A 101 -1.79 11.80 -5.62
N LEU A 102 -2.64 11.00 -4.97
CA LEU A 102 -3.69 11.48 -4.07
C LEU A 102 -3.56 10.86 -2.68
N ALA A 103 -3.99 11.59 -1.65
CA ALA A 103 -4.19 11.00 -0.32
C ALA A 103 -5.51 10.23 -0.25
N GLY A 104 -5.53 9.17 0.56
CA GLY A 104 -6.77 8.53 1.01
C GLY A 104 -7.57 9.44 1.94
N VAL A 105 -8.90 9.33 1.90
CA VAL A 105 -9.83 10.07 2.77
C VAL A 105 -10.25 9.21 3.95
N SER A 106 -10.68 7.97 3.65
CA SER A 106 -11.24 7.02 4.60
C SER A 106 -10.18 6.05 5.13
N THR A 107 -9.09 5.86 4.39
CA THR A 107 -8.00 4.96 4.78
C THR A 107 -6.67 5.70 4.82
N THR A 108 -5.72 5.18 5.60
CA THR A 108 -4.33 5.63 5.53
C THR A 108 -3.70 5.11 4.25
N ALA A 109 -3.88 5.85 3.15
CA ALA A 109 -3.41 5.48 1.83
C ALA A 109 -2.76 6.67 1.12
N VAL A 110 -1.82 6.33 0.23
CA VAL A 110 -1.32 7.24 -0.81
C VAL A 110 -1.55 6.52 -2.12
N TRP A 111 -2.44 7.06 -2.94
CA TRP A 111 -2.89 6.45 -4.18
C TRP A 111 -2.07 6.99 -5.36
N LEU A 112 -1.44 6.10 -6.12
CA LEU A 112 -0.83 6.39 -7.40
C LEU A 112 -1.79 5.99 -8.52
N ASN A 113 -2.17 6.95 -9.36
CA ASN A 113 -2.96 6.69 -10.54
C ASN A 113 -2.10 6.00 -11.61
N THR A 114 -2.64 5.01 -12.30
CA THR A 114 -1.93 4.17 -13.28
C THR A 114 -2.46 4.34 -14.70
N ILE A 115 -3.55 5.07 -14.90
CA ILE A 115 -4.18 5.32 -16.21
C ILE A 115 -4.49 6.82 -16.37
N ASP A 116 -4.54 7.30 -17.61
CA ASP A 116 -5.02 8.66 -17.90
C ASP A 116 -6.54 8.76 -17.75
N ASP A 117 -7.03 9.99 -17.61
CA ASP A 117 -8.46 10.33 -17.55
C ASP A 117 -9.24 9.52 -16.48
N ASN A 118 -8.59 9.23 -15.34
CA ASN A 118 -9.18 8.37 -14.31
C ASN A 118 -10.26 9.12 -13.52
N LEU A 119 -11.51 8.71 -13.72
CA LEU A 119 -12.68 9.20 -12.99
C LEU A 119 -13.06 8.31 -11.80
N THR A 120 -12.39 7.18 -11.58
CA THR A 120 -12.72 6.23 -10.52
C THR A 120 -12.25 6.76 -9.16
N ASP A 121 -13.13 6.70 -8.16
CA ASP A 121 -12.75 6.96 -6.77
C ASP A 121 -11.87 5.80 -6.25
N PRO A 122 -10.59 6.02 -5.87
CA PRO A 122 -9.72 4.95 -5.36
C PRO A 122 -10.25 4.26 -4.10
N GLU A 123 -11.12 4.90 -3.33
CA GLU A 123 -11.71 4.36 -2.10
C GLU A 123 -13.21 4.05 -2.27
N GLY A 124 -13.70 4.00 -3.50
CA GLY A 124 -15.08 3.67 -3.85
C GLY A 124 -15.36 2.16 -3.86
N ALA A 125 -16.24 1.73 -4.78
CA ALA A 125 -16.63 0.33 -4.92
C ALA A 125 -15.47 -0.57 -5.40
N ASP A 126 -14.58 -0.03 -6.22
CA ASP A 126 -13.30 -0.62 -6.60
C ASP A 126 -12.23 0.48 -6.68
N SER A 127 -10.96 0.06 -6.79
CA SER A 127 -9.82 0.97 -6.93
C SER A 127 -9.24 0.89 -8.36
N ALA A 128 -10.09 0.75 -9.38
CA ALA A 128 -9.62 0.57 -10.75
C ALA A 128 -8.70 1.71 -11.20
N GLY A 129 -7.54 1.34 -11.74
CA GLY A 129 -6.53 2.30 -12.16
C GLY A 129 -5.70 2.90 -11.01
N TRP A 130 -5.85 2.44 -9.76
CA TRP A 130 -5.11 2.98 -8.62
C TRP A 130 -4.23 1.92 -7.92
N VAL A 131 -3.08 2.36 -7.41
CA VAL A 131 -2.19 1.56 -6.55
C VAL A 131 -2.00 2.28 -5.23
N ASN A 132 -2.26 1.62 -4.11
CA ASN A 132 -1.93 2.16 -2.79
C ASN A 132 -0.43 1.96 -2.51
N LEU A 133 0.35 3.04 -2.53
CA LEU A 133 1.79 3.06 -2.29
C LEU A 133 2.17 2.71 -0.84
N LEU A 134 1.23 2.85 0.10
CA LEU A 134 1.44 2.46 1.50
C LEU A 134 1.00 1.02 1.78
N ALA A 135 0.21 0.41 0.90
CA ALA A 135 0.00 -1.03 0.95
C ALA A 135 1.31 -1.70 0.56
N ASP A 136 1.71 -2.76 1.29
CA ASP A 136 2.91 -3.52 0.98
C ASP A 136 2.80 -4.12 -0.44
N PRO A 137 3.43 -3.51 -1.47
CA PRO A 137 3.13 -3.86 -2.85
C PRO A 137 3.77 -5.20 -3.24
N LEU A 138 4.75 -5.66 -2.45
CA LEU A 138 5.58 -6.82 -2.73
C LEU A 138 5.44 -7.92 -1.68
N LYS A 139 4.57 -7.75 -0.67
CA LYS A 139 4.58 -8.58 0.55
C LYS A 139 6.02 -8.69 1.11
N LEU A 140 6.78 -7.59 0.99
CA LEU A 140 8.19 -7.55 1.38
C LEU A 140 8.31 -7.69 2.89
N PHE A 141 7.28 -7.29 3.61
CA PHE A 141 7.22 -7.34 5.07
C PHE A 141 6.21 -8.38 5.52
N LEU A 142 6.56 -9.09 6.59
CA LEU A 142 5.63 -9.95 7.31
C LEU A 142 4.72 -9.08 8.18
N TRP A 143 3.42 -9.32 8.10
CA TRP A 143 2.46 -8.55 8.87
C TRP A 143 2.15 -9.26 10.18
N GLN A 144 2.31 -8.58 11.31
CA GLN A 144 2.10 -9.17 12.63
C GLN A 144 0.70 -9.80 12.77
N LYS A 145 -0.34 -9.14 12.23
CA LYS A 145 -1.72 -9.65 12.26
C LYS A 145 -1.92 -10.97 11.52
N ASN A 146 -1.05 -11.28 10.56
CA ASN A 146 -1.14 -12.49 9.76
C ASN A 146 -0.47 -13.69 10.43
N ASN A 147 0.24 -13.49 11.56
CA ASN A 147 0.93 -14.56 12.30
C ASN A 147 1.74 -15.49 11.37
N LEU A 148 2.55 -14.92 10.46
CA LEU A 148 3.40 -15.62 9.49
C LEU A 148 2.66 -16.42 8.40
N SER A 149 1.34 -16.32 8.31
CA SER A 149 0.57 -16.99 7.24
C SER A 149 0.92 -16.46 5.84
N ASP A 150 1.41 -15.22 5.77
CA ASP A 150 1.89 -14.47 4.61
C ASP A 150 3.34 -14.74 4.21
N LEU A 151 4.06 -15.55 4.98
CA LEU A 151 5.41 -16.00 4.64
C LEU A 151 5.40 -16.81 3.33
N GLN A 152 6.08 -16.30 2.31
CA GLN A 152 6.07 -16.89 0.97
C GLN A 152 6.79 -18.25 0.92
N ASN A 153 7.98 -18.35 1.51
CA ASN A 153 8.77 -19.58 1.51
C ASN A 153 8.88 -20.20 2.91
N LYS A 154 7.78 -20.82 3.34
CA LYS A 154 7.68 -21.48 4.66
C LYS A 154 8.70 -22.61 4.83
N GLY A 155 9.06 -23.31 3.76
CA GLY A 155 10.06 -24.39 3.77
C GLY A 155 11.45 -23.87 4.12
N THR A 156 11.99 -22.98 3.29
CA THR A 156 13.32 -22.38 3.53
C THR A 156 13.38 -21.63 4.86
N ALA A 157 12.29 -20.98 5.29
CA ALA A 157 12.26 -20.34 6.60
C ALA A 157 12.40 -21.34 7.76
N ARG A 158 11.73 -22.50 7.70
CA ARG A 158 11.92 -23.58 8.68
C ARG A 158 13.34 -24.13 8.65
N ASP A 159 13.90 -24.31 7.45
CA ASP A 159 15.29 -24.80 7.28
C ASP A 159 16.30 -23.82 7.90
N ASN A 160 16.15 -22.52 7.64
CA ASN A 160 17.01 -21.47 8.22
C ASN A 160 16.91 -21.40 9.75
N LEU A 161 15.72 -21.66 10.30
CA LEU A 161 15.49 -21.74 11.75
C LEU A 161 15.85 -23.11 12.35
N GLN A 162 16.22 -24.08 11.52
CA GLN A 162 16.54 -25.45 11.92
C GLN A 162 15.37 -26.14 12.65
N VAL A 163 14.14 -25.91 12.21
CA VAL A 163 12.91 -26.52 12.76
C VAL A 163 12.31 -27.51 11.76
N TYR A 164 11.91 -28.70 12.23
CA TYR A 164 11.24 -29.71 11.39
C TYR A 164 9.75 -29.42 11.21
N SER A 165 9.20 -29.73 10.03
CA SER A 165 7.74 -29.76 9.82
C SER A 165 7.10 -30.97 10.50
N GLN A 166 5.75 -30.96 10.63
CA GLN A 166 4.98 -32.12 11.10
C GLN A 166 5.24 -33.32 10.19
N GLU A 167 5.05 -33.17 8.87
CA GLU A 167 5.32 -34.22 7.89
C GLU A 167 6.75 -34.80 7.97
N GLN A 168 7.77 -33.96 8.15
CA GLN A 168 9.16 -34.43 8.32
C GLN A 168 9.37 -35.21 9.62
N THR A 169 8.65 -34.83 10.68
CA THR A 169 8.69 -35.50 11.98
C THR A 169 7.96 -36.84 11.91
N ASP A 170 6.80 -36.87 11.27
CA ASP A 170 5.96 -38.06 11.10
C ASP A 170 6.66 -39.16 10.28
N LEU A 171 7.52 -38.77 9.32
CA LEU A 171 8.37 -39.72 8.59
C LEU A 171 9.58 -40.22 9.39
N LYS A 172 10.04 -39.45 10.38
CA LYS A 172 11.29 -39.73 11.11
C LYS A 172 11.07 -40.53 12.40
N TYR A 173 9.90 -40.42 13.01
CA TYR A 173 9.60 -41.02 14.30
C TYR A 173 8.38 -41.94 14.22
N LEU A 174 8.37 -42.97 15.08
CA LEU A 174 7.23 -43.88 15.19
C LEU A 174 6.04 -43.18 15.87
N ALA A 175 4.88 -43.27 15.25
CA ALA A 175 3.63 -42.74 15.73
C ALA A 175 2.98 -43.69 16.74
N LYS A 176 2.59 -43.16 17.91
CA LYS A 176 2.08 -43.98 19.02
C LYS A 176 0.76 -44.67 18.70
N ASP A 177 -0.13 -43.99 17.99
CA ASP A 177 -1.44 -44.48 17.54
C ASP A 177 -1.33 -45.55 16.45
N GLN A 178 -0.20 -45.59 15.72
CA GLN A 178 0.11 -46.64 14.75
C GLN A 178 0.53 -47.95 15.41
N ASN A 179 0.86 -47.94 16.71
CA ASN A 179 1.23 -49.14 17.48
C ASN A 179 2.31 -50.00 16.78
N GLY A 180 3.28 -49.35 16.11
CA GLY A 180 4.38 -50.01 15.41
C GLY A 180 4.03 -50.58 14.02
N SER A 181 2.83 -50.31 13.50
CA SER A 181 2.47 -50.65 12.11
C SER A 181 3.36 -49.92 11.09
N ASP A 182 3.86 -48.75 11.47
CA ASP A 182 4.70 -47.81 10.74
C ASP A 182 6.21 -48.11 10.82
N ILE A 183 6.62 -49.16 11.53
CA ILE A 183 8.00 -49.64 11.50
C ILE A 183 8.33 -50.09 10.07
N PRO A 184 9.30 -49.47 9.38
CA PRO A 184 9.63 -49.79 7.98
C PRO A 184 10.17 -51.21 7.83
N GLU A 185 11.09 -51.61 8.70
CA GLU A 185 11.77 -52.91 8.68
C GLU A 185 11.50 -53.68 9.97
N LYS A 186 10.29 -54.21 10.11
CA LYS A 186 9.86 -54.98 11.30
C LYS A 186 10.80 -56.15 11.65
N PRO A 187 11.30 -56.96 10.70
CA PRO A 187 12.24 -58.03 11.02
C PRO A 187 13.55 -57.52 11.64
N LEU A 188 14.11 -56.44 11.09
CA LEU A 188 15.32 -55.80 11.61
C LEU A 188 15.07 -55.17 12.99
N PHE A 189 13.91 -54.55 13.18
CA PHE A 189 13.51 -54.00 14.48
C PHE A 189 13.46 -55.08 15.56
N VAL A 190 12.82 -56.22 15.29
CA VAL A 190 12.75 -57.39 16.20
C VAL A 190 14.15 -57.90 16.55
N GLN A 191 15.04 -57.99 15.55
CA GLN A 191 16.45 -58.37 15.77
C GLN A 191 17.18 -57.37 16.67
N ASN A 192 17.03 -56.07 16.43
CA ASN A 192 17.72 -55.00 17.17
C ASN A 192 17.30 -54.94 18.65
N ILE A 193 16.04 -55.26 18.96
CA ILE A 193 15.55 -55.31 20.35
C ILE A 193 15.82 -56.66 21.06
N GLY A 194 16.45 -57.63 20.37
CA GLY A 194 16.74 -58.95 20.93
C GLY A 194 15.51 -59.86 21.11
N ALA A 195 14.38 -59.51 20.49
CA ALA A 195 13.18 -60.35 20.50
C ALA A 195 13.31 -61.48 19.47
N LEU A 196 12.69 -62.63 19.75
CA LEU A 196 12.64 -63.77 18.84
C LEU A 196 11.32 -63.76 18.06
N PRO A 197 11.31 -64.09 16.76
CA PRO A 197 10.06 -64.24 16.01
C PRO A 197 9.22 -65.35 16.66
N ALA A 198 7.89 -65.22 16.66
CA ALA A 198 6.96 -66.18 17.26
C ALA A 198 7.13 -67.62 16.72
N ASN A 199 7.71 -67.76 15.53
CA ASN A 199 8.00 -69.02 14.85
C ASN A 199 9.37 -69.62 15.29
N GLY A 200 10.06 -68.98 16.24
CA GLY A 200 11.47 -69.16 16.58
C GLY A 200 11.82 -70.31 17.52
N THR A 201 10.89 -71.22 17.80
CA THR A 201 11.18 -72.44 18.60
C THR A 201 12.29 -73.30 17.97
N ALA A 202 12.48 -73.26 16.65
CA ALA A 202 13.54 -74.03 15.98
C ALA A 202 14.96 -73.43 16.14
N VAL A 203 15.09 -72.11 16.22
CA VAL A 203 16.41 -71.45 16.28
C VAL A 203 16.92 -71.34 17.72
N ALA A 204 16.02 -71.24 18.71
CA ALA A 204 16.37 -71.27 20.13
C ALA A 204 16.97 -72.63 20.54
N ALA A 205 16.47 -73.74 20.00
CA ALA A 205 17.03 -75.07 20.23
C ALA A 205 18.49 -75.16 19.72
N ASN A 206 18.79 -74.60 18.53
CA ASN A 206 20.14 -74.63 17.96
C ASN A 206 21.13 -73.65 18.63
N ARG A 207 20.66 -72.53 19.19
CA ARG A 207 21.52 -71.59 19.93
C ARG A 207 21.78 -72.01 21.39
N LEU A 208 20.85 -72.75 22.01
CA LEU A 208 21.07 -73.36 23.33
C LEU A 208 21.99 -74.59 23.23
N ALA A 209 21.87 -75.40 22.18
CA ALA A 209 22.72 -76.56 21.95
C ALA A 209 24.19 -76.21 21.58
N SER A 210 24.45 -75.03 21.02
CA SER A 210 25.79 -74.60 20.60
C SER A 210 26.58 -73.83 21.69
N ARG A 211 25.96 -73.51 22.82
CA ARG A 211 26.64 -72.95 24.01
C ARG A 211 26.96 -74.05 25.02
N GLY A 212 27.89 -74.93 24.65
CA GLY A 212 28.80 -75.64 25.55
C GLY A 212 28.18 -76.60 26.57
N ALA A 213 28.51 -77.88 26.42
CA ALA A 213 28.72 -78.73 27.59
C ALA A 213 29.64 -77.98 28.57
N LEU A 214 29.20 -77.84 29.81
CA LEU A 214 30.05 -77.42 30.92
C LEU A 214 31.20 -78.44 31.03
N PRO A 215 32.48 -78.03 31.07
CA PRO A 215 33.53 -78.96 31.41
C PRO A 215 33.30 -79.47 32.84
N ALA A 216 33.48 -80.78 33.02
CA ALA A 216 33.30 -81.48 34.29
C ALA A 216 34.21 -80.95 35.40
#